data_AF-A0A396QRV1-F1
#
_entry.id   AF-A0A396QRV1-F1
#
_cell.length_a   1.000
_cell.length_b   1.000
_cell.length_c   1.000
_cell.angle_alpha   90.00
_cell.angle_beta   90.00
_cell.angle_gamma   90.00
#
_symmetry.space_group_name_H-M   'P 1'
#
loop_
_entity.id
_entity.type
_entity.pdbx_description
1 polymer ?
#
loop_
_entity_poly.entity_id
_entity_poly.type
_entity_poly.pdbx_seq_one_letter_code
_entity_poly.pdbx_strand_id
1 'polypeptide(L)'
;MDAGAYRIPDSSEAVCSSCVKLLEQEIDPKIQATDSDEELVYIKSQLIEQYGRLNGPSCQAYLERYIASQEPVIKKIRKKREEENEKKSLEERNSQITEEDINNYMSTSGFNFEGYVIKKYCRIVNGYVVLETGFLSEFAASFNDMFGEESNAFANKMQIAQEAAMKKMIRQSILSGGNAVIGVNFSYVKFSSNMIGVAANGTSVMIEQV
;
A
#
# COMPACT_ATOMS: atom_id res chain seq x y z
N MET A 1 -34.25 33.23 -22.70
CA MET A 1 -32.77 33.09 -22.69
C MET A 1 -32.47 31.78 -21.99
N ASP A 2 -32.22 30.75 -22.78
CA ASP A 2 -32.18 29.34 -22.37
C ASP A 2 -31.02 29.01 -21.45
N ALA A 3 -31.32 28.74 -20.19
CA ALA A 3 -30.38 28.20 -19.22
C ALA A 3 -30.22 26.68 -19.43
N GLY A 4 -29.48 26.31 -20.49
CA GLY A 4 -28.78 25.03 -20.66
C GLY A 4 -29.61 23.77 -20.37
N ALA A 5 -30.30 23.25 -21.38
CA ALA A 5 -30.81 21.88 -21.31
C ALA A 5 -29.63 20.90 -21.54
N TYR A 6 -29.42 19.96 -20.62
CA TYR A 6 -28.43 18.90 -20.77
C TYR A 6 -29.01 17.87 -21.74
N ARG A 7 -28.40 17.77 -22.93
CA ARG A 7 -28.80 16.76 -23.92
C ARG A 7 -28.23 15.42 -23.50
N ILE A 8 -29.10 14.41 -23.50
CA ILE A 8 -28.68 13.04 -23.28
C ILE A 8 -27.90 12.62 -24.54
N PRO A 9 -26.61 12.20 -24.44
CA PRO A 9 -25.82 11.78 -25.60
C PRO A 9 -26.56 10.65 -26.32
N ASP A 10 -26.81 10.75 -27.63
CA ASP A 10 -27.61 9.79 -28.42
C ASP A 10 -29.11 9.71 -28.03
N SER A 11 -29.74 10.84 -27.67
CA SER A 11 -31.22 10.98 -27.63
C SER A 11 -31.64 12.39 -28.08
N SER A 12 -32.86 12.51 -28.63
CA SER A 12 -33.48 13.79 -28.98
C SER A 12 -34.04 14.53 -27.76
N GLU A 13 -34.00 13.91 -26.60
CA GLU A 13 -34.58 14.43 -25.37
C GLU A 13 -33.55 15.22 -24.55
N ALA A 14 -34.03 16.16 -23.74
CA ALA A 14 -33.18 17.02 -22.92
C ALA A 14 -33.76 17.15 -21.50
N VAL A 15 -32.87 17.25 -20.53
CA VAL A 15 -33.20 17.47 -19.11
C VAL A 15 -32.80 18.91 -18.75
N CYS A 16 -33.61 19.63 -17.97
CA CYS A 16 -33.26 20.99 -17.59
C CYS A 16 -32.10 21.00 -16.57
N SER A 17 -31.30 22.07 -16.58
CA SER A 17 -30.13 22.23 -15.72
C SER A 17 -30.42 22.15 -14.21
N SER A 18 -31.62 22.52 -13.78
CA SER A 18 -32.04 22.39 -12.37
C SER A 18 -32.28 20.95 -11.96
N CYS A 19 -32.87 20.12 -12.84
CA CYS A 19 -33.06 18.69 -12.58
C CYS A 19 -31.73 17.94 -12.56
N VAL A 20 -30.79 18.26 -13.45
CA VAL A 20 -29.44 17.67 -13.45
C VAL A 20 -28.71 17.93 -12.13
N LYS A 21 -28.67 19.19 -11.68
CA LYS A 21 -27.99 19.54 -10.42
C LYS A 21 -28.60 18.86 -9.20
N LEU A 22 -29.92 18.73 -9.15
CA LEU A 22 -30.61 18.02 -8.07
C LEU A 22 -30.21 16.54 -8.04
N LEU A 23 -30.12 15.91 -9.22
CA LEU A 23 -29.71 14.52 -9.35
C LEU A 23 -28.24 14.34 -8.96
N GLU A 24 -27.33 15.19 -9.42
CA GLU A 24 -25.90 15.13 -9.03
C GLU A 24 -25.73 15.26 -7.51
N GLN A 25 -26.41 16.21 -6.87
CA GLN A 25 -26.33 16.45 -5.42
C GLN A 25 -26.86 15.29 -4.57
N GLU A 26 -27.85 14.54 -5.08
CA GLU A 26 -28.46 13.43 -4.36
C GLU A 26 -27.79 12.08 -4.66
N ILE A 27 -27.29 11.91 -5.89
CA ILE A 27 -26.76 10.64 -6.39
C ILE A 27 -25.28 10.50 -6.06
N ASP A 28 -24.46 11.54 -6.32
CA ASP A 28 -23.01 11.45 -6.14
C ASP A 28 -22.61 11.08 -4.71
N PRO A 29 -23.18 11.65 -3.63
CA PRO A 29 -22.82 11.27 -2.27
C PRO A 29 -23.19 9.81 -1.94
N LYS A 30 -24.35 9.34 -2.42
CA LYS A 30 -24.83 7.96 -2.17
C LYS A 30 -23.97 6.94 -2.93
N ILE A 31 -23.66 7.24 -4.18
CA ILE A 31 -22.78 6.42 -5.01
C ILE A 31 -21.36 6.37 -4.42
N GLN A 32 -20.82 7.51 -4.02
CA GLN A 32 -19.47 7.59 -3.44
C GLN A 32 -19.38 6.95 -2.04
N ALA A 33 -20.48 6.86 -1.31
CA ALA A 33 -20.53 6.19 -0.01
C ALA A 33 -20.61 4.66 -0.09
N THR A 34 -20.92 4.11 -1.27
CA THR A 34 -21.22 2.67 -1.45
C THR A 34 -19.98 1.78 -1.38
N ASP A 35 -20.08 0.66 -0.67
CA ASP A 35 -18.99 -0.30 -0.50
C ASP A 35 -19.20 -1.64 -1.24
N SER A 36 -20.40 -1.93 -1.77
CA SER A 36 -20.69 -3.17 -2.52
C SER A 36 -21.42 -2.97 -3.85
N ASP A 37 -21.30 -3.94 -4.77
CA ASP A 37 -22.06 -3.95 -6.03
C ASP A 37 -23.57 -4.09 -5.78
N GLU A 38 -23.94 -4.80 -4.73
CA GLU A 38 -25.33 -4.99 -4.32
C GLU A 38 -25.97 -3.67 -3.84
N GLU A 39 -25.23 -2.89 -3.05
CA GLU A 39 -25.67 -1.56 -2.61
C GLU A 39 -25.79 -0.58 -3.78
N LEU A 40 -24.90 -0.64 -4.77
CA LEU A 40 -25.03 0.19 -5.98
C LEU A 40 -26.28 -0.14 -6.76
N VAL A 41 -26.56 -1.44 -6.95
CA VAL A 41 -27.77 -1.92 -7.63
C VAL A 41 -29.00 -1.47 -6.85
N TYR A 42 -28.97 -1.56 -5.53
CA TYR A 42 -30.04 -1.11 -4.65
C TYR A 42 -30.26 0.41 -4.74
N ILE A 43 -29.20 1.22 -4.68
CA ILE A 43 -29.26 2.68 -4.83
C ILE A 43 -29.80 3.04 -6.21
N LYS A 44 -29.35 2.35 -7.27
CA LYS A 44 -29.89 2.52 -8.63
C LYS A 44 -31.39 2.25 -8.67
N SER A 45 -31.86 1.15 -8.08
CA SER A 45 -33.30 0.83 -8.01
C SER A 45 -34.09 1.87 -7.22
N GLN A 46 -33.58 2.34 -6.09
CA GLN A 46 -34.23 3.38 -5.27
C GLN A 46 -34.30 4.72 -5.99
N LEU A 47 -33.24 5.15 -6.67
CA LEU A 47 -33.22 6.38 -7.46
C LEU A 47 -34.20 6.31 -8.63
N ILE A 48 -34.28 5.17 -9.33
CA ILE A 48 -35.26 4.94 -10.39
C ILE A 48 -36.69 4.96 -9.83
N GLU A 49 -36.94 4.39 -8.65
CA GLU A 49 -38.27 4.40 -8.03
C GLU A 49 -38.69 5.81 -7.57
N GLN A 50 -37.75 6.53 -6.93
CA GLN A 50 -37.97 7.85 -6.37
C GLN A 50 -38.14 8.93 -7.45
N TYR A 51 -37.30 8.90 -8.50
CA TYR A 51 -37.29 9.91 -9.55
C TYR A 51 -37.95 9.44 -10.86
N GLY A 52 -38.21 8.14 -11.04
CA GLY A 52 -38.94 7.60 -12.21
C GLY A 52 -40.41 8.02 -12.24
N ARG A 53 -40.97 8.49 -11.11
CA ARG A 53 -42.29 9.12 -11.07
C ARG A 53 -42.28 10.60 -11.49
N LEU A 54 -41.10 11.23 -11.57
CA LEU A 54 -40.90 12.60 -12.00
C LEU A 54 -40.47 12.63 -13.48
N ASN A 55 -41.48 12.69 -14.37
CA ASN A 55 -41.42 13.09 -15.78
C ASN A 55 -40.74 12.15 -16.82
N GLY A 56 -41.56 11.38 -17.57
CA GLY A 56 -41.32 10.98 -18.96
C GLY A 56 -40.13 10.04 -19.28
N PRO A 57 -40.12 9.39 -20.47
CA PRO A 57 -39.04 8.47 -20.90
C PRO A 57 -37.62 9.09 -20.84
N SER A 58 -37.52 10.39 -21.12
CA SER A 58 -36.29 11.20 -21.06
C SER A 58 -35.56 11.16 -19.72
N CYS A 59 -36.26 11.34 -18.59
CA CYS A 59 -35.59 11.38 -17.29
C CYS A 59 -35.03 10.01 -16.88
N GLN A 60 -35.75 8.94 -17.20
CA GLN A 60 -35.28 7.58 -16.93
C GLN A 60 -34.03 7.26 -17.76
N ALA A 61 -34.03 7.57 -19.06
CA ALA A 61 -32.89 7.37 -19.93
C ALA A 61 -31.67 8.19 -19.49
N TYR A 62 -31.88 9.41 -18.99
CA TYR A 62 -30.82 10.23 -18.41
C TYR A 62 -30.24 9.60 -17.13
N LEU A 63 -31.08 9.17 -16.20
CA LEU A 63 -30.67 8.52 -14.94
C LEU A 63 -29.83 7.26 -15.20
N GLU A 64 -30.28 6.40 -16.11
CA GLU A 64 -29.55 5.17 -16.45
C GLU A 64 -28.17 5.46 -17.04
N ARG A 65 -28.07 6.44 -17.94
CA ARG A 65 -26.80 6.85 -18.57
C ARG A 65 -25.87 7.56 -17.60
N TYR A 66 -26.42 8.41 -16.74
CA TYR A 66 -25.66 9.10 -15.70
C TYR A 66 -25.05 8.08 -14.72
N ILE A 67 -25.84 7.13 -14.22
CA ILE A 67 -25.33 6.06 -13.35
C ILE A 67 -24.25 5.22 -14.05
N ALA A 68 -24.46 4.85 -15.33
CA ALA A 68 -23.46 4.14 -16.12
C ALA A 68 -22.14 4.93 -16.26
N SER A 69 -22.20 6.26 -16.35
CA SER A 69 -21.01 7.12 -16.39
C SER A 69 -20.24 7.18 -15.06
N GLN A 70 -20.88 6.84 -13.94
CA GLN A 70 -20.28 6.84 -12.60
C GLN A 70 -19.59 5.52 -12.24
N GLU A 71 -19.92 4.41 -12.91
CA GLU A 71 -19.28 3.09 -12.70
C GLU A 71 -17.74 3.11 -12.63
N PRO A 72 -16.99 3.75 -13.56
CA PRO A 72 -15.54 3.81 -13.48
C PRO A 72 -15.02 4.63 -12.28
N VAL A 73 -15.75 5.67 -11.88
CA VAL A 73 -15.41 6.51 -10.71
C VAL A 73 -15.54 5.68 -9.43
N ILE A 74 -16.62 4.91 -9.30
CA ILE A 74 -16.86 4.03 -8.15
C ILE A 74 -15.77 2.97 -8.03
N LYS A 75 -15.43 2.31 -9.14
CA LYS A 75 -14.38 1.29 -9.16
C LYS A 75 -13.04 1.84 -8.68
N LYS A 76 -12.71 3.08 -9.05
CA LYS A 76 -11.49 3.77 -8.59
C LYS A 76 -11.54 4.10 -7.10
N ILE A 77 -12.68 4.57 -6.59
CA ILE A 77 -12.87 4.86 -5.16
C ILE A 77 -12.73 3.60 -4.33
N ARG A 78 -13.37 2.49 -4.72
CA ARG A 78 -13.28 1.21 -4.03
C ARG A 78 -11.87 0.68 -3.98
N LYS A 79 -11.18 0.64 -5.11
CA LYS A 79 -9.78 0.21 -5.17
C LYS A 79 -8.90 1.02 -4.20
N LYS A 80 -9.11 2.34 -4.16
CA LYS A 80 -8.38 3.22 -3.23
C LYS A 80 -8.71 2.92 -1.77
N ARG A 81 -9.99 2.69 -1.42
CA ARG A 81 -10.41 2.29 -0.07
C ARG A 81 -9.86 0.93 0.34
N GLU A 82 -9.86 -0.05 -0.57
CA GLU A 82 -9.27 -1.37 -0.37
C GLU A 82 -7.77 -1.24 -0.07
N GLU A 83 -7.03 -0.48 -0.89
CA GLU A 83 -5.61 -0.19 -0.67
C GLU A 83 -5.38 0.53 0.69
N GLU A 84 -6.23 1.49 1.06
CA GLU A 84 -6.16 2.19 2.35
C GLU A 84 -6.47 1.26 3.55
N ASN A 85 -7.48 0.40 3.43
CA ASN A 85 -7.87 -0.57 4.46
C ASN A 85 -6.79 -1.64 4.65
N GLU A 86 -6.25 -2.18 3.56
CA GLU A 86 -5.12 -3.12 3.60
C GLU A 86 -3.91 -2.48 4.28
N LYS A 87 -3.57 -1.24 3.90
CA LYS A 87 -2.47 -0.48 4.51
C LYS A 87 -2.69 -0.29 6.00
N LYS A 88 -3.89 0.11 6.41
CA LYS A 88 -4.26 0.31 7.82
C LYS A 88 -4.15 -1.01 8.61
N SER A 89 -4.67 -2.11 8.06
CA SER A 89 -4.55 -3.43 8.69
C SER A 89 -3.08 -3.86 8.84
N LEU A 90 -2.24 -3.56 7.84
CA LEU A 90 -0.83 -3.89 7.87
C LEU A 90 -0.09 -3.06 8.92
N GLU A 91 -0.40 -1.76 9.02
CA GLU A 91 0.13 -0.85 10.04
C GLU A 91 -0.25 -1.31 11.46
N GLU A 92 -1.50 -1.74 11.67
CA GLU A 92 -1.97 -2.30 12.93
C GLU A 92 -1.20 -3.57 13.33
N ARG A 93 -1.05 -4.53 12.39
CA ARG A 93 -0.24 -5.74 12.64
C ARG A 93 1.23 -5.41 12.92
N ASN A 94 1.80 -4.45 12.18
CA ASN A 94 3.19 -4.02 12.39
C ASN A 94 3.39 -3.36 13.77
N SER A 95 2.40 -2.62 14.24
CA SER A 95 2.43 -1.93 15.54
C SER A 95 2.41 -2.90 16.72
N GLN A 96 1.95 -4.14 16.51
CA GLN A 96 1.97 -5.20 17.50
C GLN A 96 3.33 -5.92 17.59
N ILE A 97 4.22 -5.73 16.60
CA ILE A 97 5.55 -6.35 16.60
C ILE A 97 6.48 -5.53 17.49
N THR A 98 6.93 -6.14 18.58
CA THR A 98 7.84 -5.51 19.55
C THR A 98 9.30 -5.62 19.12
N GLU A 99 10.18 -4.84 19.74
CA GLU A 99 11.63 -5.01 19.55
C GLU A 99 12.13 -6.34 20.15
N GLU A 100 11.46 -6.86 21.18
CA GLU A 100 11.78 -8.17 21.76
C GLU A 100 11.51 -9.30 20.77
N ASP A 101 10.36 -9.26 20.06
CA ASP A 101 10.03 -10.23 19.01
C ASP A 101 11.11 -10.26 17.92
N ILE A 102 11.64 -9.08 17.58
CA ILE A 102 12.68 -8.94 16.56
C ILE A 102 14.03 -9.46 17.06
N ASN A 103 14.41 -9.11 18.29
CA ASN A 103 15.70 -9.50 18.85
C ASN A 103 15.80 -11.00 19.12
N ASN A 104 14.67 -11.65 19.45
CA ASN A 104 14.59 -13.09 19.67
C ASN A 104 14.33 -13.88 18.37
N TYR A 105 14.18 -13.20 17.23
CA TYR A 105 13.85 -13.85 15.97
C TYR A 105 15.03 -14.65 15.42
N MET A 106 14.83 -15.95 15.24
CA MET A 106 15.90 -16.83 14.75
C MET A 106 16.24 -16.50 13.30
N SER A 107 17.52 -16.24 13.04
CA SER A 107 18.00 -15.95 11.69
C SER A 107 19.38 -16.51 11.43
N THR A 108 19.65 -16.93 10.20
CA THR A 108 20.95 -17.52 9.81
C THR A 108 21.26 -17.26 8.34
N SER A 109 22.54 -17.13 8.02
CA SER A 109 23.03 -17.15 6.63
C SER A 109 23.05 -18.56 6.02
N GLY A 110 22.96 -19.60 6.85
CA GLY A 110 22.79 -20.99 6.42
C GLY A 110 21.36 -21.32 5.99
N PHE A 111 21.08 -22.60 5.75
CA PHE A 111 19.79 -23.07 5.22
C PHE A 111 18.98 -23.94 6.19
N ASN A 112 19.45 -24.09 7.43
CA ASN A 112 18.84 -24.90 8.47
C ASN A 112 19.18 -24.36 9.87
N PHE A 113 18.45 -24.83 10.88
CA PHE A 113 18.78 -24.68 12.30
C PHE A 113 18.91 -26.07 12.90
N GLU A 114 20.05 -26.40 13.50
CA GLU A 114 20.28 -27.70 14.14
C GLU A 114 19.29 -27.92 15.28
N GLY A 115 18.69 -29.12 15.35
CA GLY A 115 17.65 -29.45 16.33
C GLY A 115 16.25 -28.93 15.98
N TYR A 116 16.07 -28.34 14.79
CA TYR A 116 14.77 -27.89 14.30
C TYR A 116 14.45 -28.51 12.93
N VAL A 117 13.16 -28.60 12.62
CA VAL A 117 12.64 -28.97 11.29
C VAL A 117 11.85 -27.81 10.70
N ILE A 118 12.04 -27.56 9.40
CA ILE A 118 11.24 -26.59 8.65
C ILE A 118 9.90 -27.22 8.30
N LYS A 119 8.81 -26.62 8.80
CA LYS A 119 7.43 -27.04 8.56
C LYS A 119 6.81 -26.36 7.36
N LYS A 120 7.19 -25.10 7.10
CA LYS A 120 6.64 -24.29 6.02
C LYS A 120 7.66 -23.27 5.53
N TYR A 121 7.73 -23.09 4.21
CA TYR A 121 8.36 -21.94 3.59
C TYR A 121 7.28 -20.88 3.34
N CYS A 122 7.37 -19.73 4.02
CA CYS A 122 6.31 -18.71 4.01
C CYS A 122 6.40 -17.85 2.75
N ARG A 123 7.54 -17.15 2.56
CA ARG A 123 7.90 -16.42 1.33
C ARG A 123 9.33 -15.89 1.43
N ILE A 124 9.84 -15.36 0.32
CA ILE A 124 11.02 -14.49 0.33
C ILE A 124 10.66 -13.18 1.02
N VAL A 125 11.55 -12.70 1.89
CA VAL A 125 11.40 -11.45 2.65
C VAL A 125 12.62 -10.58 2.48
N ASN A 126 12.40 -9.27 2.44
CA ASN A 126 13.46 -8.28 2.22
C ASN A 126 13.30 -7.09 3.17
N GLY A 127 14.41 -6.42 3.45
CA GLY A 127 14.45 -5.16 4.16
C GLY A 127 15.44 -4.19 3.51
N TYR A 128 15.00 -2.95 3.29
CA TYR A 128 15.78 -1.94 2.59
C TYR A 128 16.00 -0.70 3.45
N VAL A 129 17.23 -0.20 3.45
CA VAL A 129 17.64 1.05 4.09
C VAL A 129 18.53 1.83 3.14
N VAL A 130 18.35 3.15 3.10
CA VAL A 130 19.19 4.05 2.32
C VAL A 130 19.85 5.03 3.28
N LEU A 131 21.16 5.20 3.14
CA LEU A 131 21.94 6.23 3.83
C LEU A 131 22.15 7.41 2.86
N GLU A 132 21.71 8.60 3.24
CA GLU A 132 21.74 9.83 2.43
C GLU A 132 22.85 10.83 2.79
N THR A 133 22.99 11.84 1.93
CA THR A 133 24.07 12.82 1.73
C THR A 133 24.70 13.48 2.97
N GLY A 134 23.98 13.68 4.07
CA GLY A 134 24.58 14.16 5.32
C GLY A 134 25.65 13.22 5.89
N PHE A 135 25.58 11.93 5.53
CA PHE A 135 26.54 10.90 5.93
C PHE A 135 27.88 11.00 5.17
N LEU A 136 27.83 11.27 3.87
CA LEU A 136 29.02 11.23 3.00
C LEU A 136 29.77 12.57 2.96
N SER A 137 29.11 13.69 3.26
CA SER A 137 29.77 14.98 3.49
C SER A 137 30.67 14.98 4.74
N GLU A 138 30.24 14.34 5.83
CA GLU A 138 31.08 14.13 7.02
C GLU A 138 32.27 13.21 6.71
N PHE A 139 32.06 12.20 5.85
CA PHE A 139 33.10 11.26 5.42
C PHE A 139 34.15 11.90 4.50
N ALA A 140 33.74 12.78 3.57
CA ALA A 140 34.65 13.47 2.64
C ALA A 140 35.48 14.58 3.31
N ALA A 141 34.95 15.19 4.38
CA ALA A 141 35.72 16.13 5.21
C ALA A 141 36.72 15.40 6.12
N SER A 142 36.42 14.16 6.53
CA SER A 142 37.28 13.31 7.35
C SER A 142 38.45 12.70 6.56
N PHE A 143 38.22 12.29 5.30
CA PHE A 143 39.18 11.56 4.44
C PHE A 143 40.59 12.19 4.27
N ASN A 144 40.79 13.43 4.70
CA ASN A 144 42.09 14.11 4.70
C ASN A 144 42.95 13.87 5.96
N ASP A 145 42.41 13.32 7.05
CA ASP A 145 43.11 13.25 8.34
C ASP A 145 43.19 11.81 8.90
N MET A 146 44.36 11.19 8.71
CA MET A 146 44.95 10.15 9.58
C MET A 146 44.32 8.74 9.65
N PHE A 147 45.06 7.80 9.07
CA PHE A 147 45.01 6.34 9.27
C PHE A 147 44.65 5.89 10.71
N GLY A 148 43.43 5.35 10.93
CA GLY A 148 43.15 4.40 12.01
C GLY A 148 41.82 4.56 12.77
N GLU A 149 41.41 5.77 13.13
CA GLU A 149 40.17 6.02 13.90
C GLU A 149 38.92 6.13 13.01
N GLU A 150 39.11 6.47 11.73
CA GLU A 150 38.06 6.82 10.76
C GLU A 150 37.27 5.64 10.21
N SER A 151 37.87 4.44 10.19
CA SER A 151 37.21 3.22 9.74
C SER A 151 36.01 2.85 10.62
N ASN A 152 36.06 3.21 11.91
CA ASN A 152 35.00 2.93 12.87
C ASN A 152 33.73 3.73 12.58
N ALA A 153 33.81 5.02 12.23
CA ALA A 153 32.60 5.83 12.02
C ALA A 153 31.79 5.39 10.79
N PHE A 154 32.47 5.10 9.68
CA PHE A 154 31.82 4.57 8.48
C PHE A 154 31.28 3.15 8.70
N ALA A 155 32.09 2.26 9.32
CA ALA A 155 31.66 0.90 9.64
C ALA A 155 30.45 0.89 10.60
N ASN A 156 30.45 1.74 11.63
CA ASN A 156 29.33 1.88 12.57
C ASN A 156 28.04 2.29 11.85
N LYS A 157 28.11 3.25 10.93
CA LYS A 157 26.92 3.67 10.17
C LYS A 157 26.44 2.59 9.19
N MET A 158 27.35 1.81 8.60
CA MET A 158 26.98 0.63 7.80
C MET A 158 26.32 -0.46 8.65
N GLN A 159 26.84 -0.69 9.85
CA GLN A 159 26.24 -1.63 10.80
C GLN A 159 24.83 -1.19 11.20
N ILE A 160 24.63 0.10 11.52
CA ILE A 160 23.30 0.65 11.81
C ILE A 160 22.33 0.43 10.63
N ALA A 161 22.78 0.67 9.40
CA ALA A 161 21.95 0.44 8.22
C ALA A 161 21.64 -1.05 8.00
N GLN A 162 22.62 -1.91 8.23
CA GLN A 162 22.48 -3.36 8.14
C GLN A 162 21.49 -3.89 9.18
N GLU A 163 21.61 -3.48 10.45
CA GLU A 163 20.69 -3.80 11.52
C GLU A 163 19.28 -3.30 11.21
N ALA A 164 19.14 -2.06 10.74
CA ALA A 164 17.84 -1.52 10.36
C ALA A 164 17.21 -2.28 9.19
N ALA A 165 18.00 -2.70 8.19
CA ALA A 165 17.53 -3.54 7.08
C ALA A 165 17.11 -4.93 7.59
N MET A 166 17.90 -5.53 8.48
CA MET A 166 17.60 -6.81 9.13
C MET A 166 16.26 -6.74 9.90
N LYS A 167 16.05 -5.71 10.73
CA LYS A 167 14.81 -5.51 11.48
C LYS A 167 13.59 -5.38 10.56
N LYS A 168 13.72 -4.67 9.43
CA LYS A 168 12.64 -4.57 8.43
C LYS A 168 12.33 -5.91 7.78
N MET A 169 13.35 -6.70 7.44
CA MET A 169 13.18 -8.05 6.88
C MET A 169 12.53 -9.01 7.89
N ILE A 170 12.93 -8.97 9.16
CA ILE A 170 12.31 -9.76 10.23
C ILE A 170 10.84 -9.39 10.40
N ARG A 171 10.50 -8.10 10.44
CA ARG A 171 9.09 -7.65 10.48
C ARG A 171 8.29 -8.23 9.31
N GLN A 172 8.84 -8.20 8.09
CA GLN A 172 8.21 -8.85 6.94
C GLN A 172 8.01 -10.35 7.16
N SER A 173 8.99 -11.04 7.75
CA SER A 173 8.90 -12.48 8.09
C SER A 173 7.76 -12.77 9.07
N ILE A 174 7.67 -12.01 10.16
CA ILE A 174 6.60 -12.12 11.17
C ILE A 174 5.24 -11.89 10.51
N LEU A 175 5.10 -10.82 9.72
CA LEU A 175 3.88 -10.47 8.99
C LEU A 175 3.45 -11.53 7.96
N SER A 176 4.36 -12.44 7.59
CA SER A 176 4.12 -13.58 6.69
C SER A 176 3.71 -14.85 7.43
N GLY A 177 3.72 -14.83 8.76
CA GLY A 177 3.49 -16.00 9.62
C GLY A 177 4.70 -16.91 9.78
N GLY A 178 5.93 -16.43 9.50
CA GLY A 178 7.15 -17.16 9.83
C GLY A 178 7.60 -16.92 11.27
N ASN A 179 8.40 -17.82 11.83
CA ASN A 179 9.09 -17.66 13.11
C ASN A 179 10.63 -17.71 13.00
N ALA A 180 11.18 -17.86 11.78
CA ALA A 180 12.61 -17.75 11.52
C ALA A 180 12.92 -17.29 10.08
N VAL A 181 14.14 -16.81 9.84
CA VAL A 181 14.67 -16.53 8.49
C VAL A 181 15.93 -17.35 8.22
N ILE A 182 15.97 -18.04 7.09
CA ILE A 182 17.18 -18.72 6.59
C ILE A 182 17.72 -18.04 5.33
N GLY A 183 18.97 -18.33 4.99
CA GLY A 183 19.63 -17.83 3.78
C GLY A 183 19.77 -16.31 3.79
N VAL A 184 20.00 -15.72 4.97
CA VAL A 184 20.17 -14.28 5.13
C VAL A 184 21.40 -13.80 4.35
N ASN A 185 21.19 -12.83 3.46
CA ASN A 185 22.24 -12.20 2.68
C ASN A 185 22.05 -10.67 2.63
N PHE A 186 23.16 -9.94 2.65
CA PHE A 186 23.17 -8.49 2.54
C PHE A 186 23.78 -8.06 1.21
N SER A 187 23.16 -7.07 0.57
CA SER A 187 23.67 -6.45 -0.66
C SER A 187 23.77 -4.95 -0.46
N TYR A 188 24.91 -4.39 -0.87
CA TYR A 188 25.21 -2.97 -0.76
C TYR A 188 25.26 -2.38 -2.16
N VAL A 189 24.45 -1.35 -2.41
CA VAL A 189 24.34 -0.69 -3.71
C VAL A 189 24.64 0.78 -3.55
N LYS A 190 25.64 1.28 -4.29
CA LYS A 190 25.93 2.70 -4.35
C LYS A 190 25.06 3.33 -5.44
N PHE A 191 24.14 4.22 -5.07
CA PHE A 191 23.25 4.90 -6.03
C PHE A 191 23.87 6.18 -6.59
N SER A 192 24.65 6.90 -5.77
CA SER A 192 25.35 8.12 -6.17
C SER A 192 26.62 8.28 -5.32
N SER A 193 27.37 9.37 -5.52
CA SER A 193 28.53 9.67 -4.66
C SER A 193 28.18 9.71 -3.18
N ASN A 194 26.93 10.05 -2.87
CA ASN A 194 26.46 10.42 -1.54
C ASN A 194 25.31 9.55 -1.02
N MET A 195 25.02 8.41 -1.68
CA MET A 195 23.94 7.51 -1.27
C MET A 195 24.35 6.04 -1.36
N ILE A 196 24.15 5.31 -0.27
CA ILE A 196 24.38 3.86 -0.20
C ILE A 196 23.09 3.18 0.28
N GLY A 197 22.59 2.25 -0.52
CA GLY A 197 21.51 1.34 -0.16
C GLY A 197 22.05 0.05 0.45
N VAL A 198 21.39 -0.43 1.49
CA VAL A 198 21.59 -1.75 2.10
C VAL A 198 20.30 -2.53 1.96
N ALA A 199 20.41 -3.73 1.37
CA ALA A 199 19.31 -4.68 1.21
C ALA A 199 19.63 -5.96 2.00
N ALA A 200 18.78 -6.31 2.95
CA ALA A 200 18.76 -7.62 3.60
C ALA A 200 17.74 -8.51 2.88
N ASN A 201 18.10 -9.74 2.54
CA ASN A 201 17.24 -10.70 1.85
C ASN A 201 17.31 -12.05 2.56
N GLY A 202 16.22 -12.81 2.56
CA GLY A 202 16.19 -14.16 3.12
C GLY A 202 14.87 -14.87 2.84
N THR A 203 14.75 -16.11 3.32
CA THR A 203 13.52 -16.90 3.21
C THR A 203 12.87 -17.03 4.59
N SER A 204 11.66 -16.51 4.71
CA SER A 204 10.82 -16.66 5.91
C SER A 204 10.30 -18.09 6.00
N VAL A 205 10.49 -18.73 7.15
CA VAL A 205 10.10 -20.11 7.40
C VAL A 205 9.36 -20.25 8.74
N MET A 206 8.60 -21.32 8.86
CA MET A 206 8.10 -21.83 10.14
C MET A 206 8.94 -23.06 10.53
N ILE A 207 9.60 -23.00 11.67
CA ILE A 207 10.40 -24.09 12.25
C ILE A 207 9.78 -24.59 13.56
N GLU A 208 9.98 -25.88 13.85
CA GLU A 208 9.62 -26.53 15.11
C GLU A 208 10.82 -27.30 15.65
N GLN A 209 11.02 -27.29 16.98
CA GLN A 209 12.07 -28.06 17.63
C GLN A 209 11.75 -29.56 17.55
N VAL A 210 12.78 -30.38 17.31
CA VAL A 210 12.70 -31.85 17.26
C VAL A 210 12.83 -32.44 18.66
#